data_AF-A0A7V5R2A7-F1
#
_entry.id   AF-A0A7V5R2A7-F1
#
_cell.length_a   1.000
_cell.length_b   1.000
_cell.length_c   1.000
_cell.angle_alpha   90.00
_cell.angle_beta   90.00
_cell.angle_gamma   90.00
#
_symmetry.space_group_name_H-M   'P 1'
#
loop_
_entity.id
_entity.type
_entity.pdbx_description
1 polymer ?
#
loop_
_entity_poly.entity_id
_entity_poly.type
_entity_poly.pdbx_seq_one_letter_code
_entity_poly.pdbx_strand_id
1 'polypeptide(L)' 'EKQRVGIARAVVNKPSIILADEPTGNLDPDLAQDIMHTFKQFNEYGSTVLIASHDHNLIKEMKKRIVVLRKVRT' A
#
# COMPACT_ATOMS: atom_id res chain seq x y z
N GLU A 1 -9.96 -10.87 -5.50
CA GLU A 1 -10.16 -10.24 -6.85
C GLU A 1 -10.44 -8.74 -6.85
N LYS A 2 -11.37 -8.21 -6.05
CA LYS A 2 -11.75 -6.77 -6.10
C LYS A 2 -10.57 -5.80 -5.90
N GLN A 3 -9.64 -6.08 -4.99
CA GLN A 3 -8.43 -5.26 -4.78
C GLN A 3 -7.51 -5.21 -6.01
N ARG A 4 -7.27 -6.34 -6.70
CA ARG A 4 -6.43 -6.37 -7.92
C ARG A 4 -7.02 -5.53 -9.04
N VAL A 5 -8.34 -5.58 -9.23
CA VAL A 5 -9.03 -4.73 -10.23
C VAL A 5 -8.90 -3.25 -9.86
N GLY A 6 -9.00 -2.91 -8.58
CA GLY A 6 -8.77 -1.55 -8.09
C GLY A 6 -7.35 -1.04 -8.37
N ILE A 7 -6.33 -1.86 -8.06
CA ILE A 7 -4.92 -1.54 -8.32
C ILE A 7 -4.67 -1.42 -9.82
N ALA A 8 -5.10 -2.40 -10.62
CA ALA A 8 -4.95 -2.36 -12.08
C ALA A 8 -5.56 -1.07 -12.68
N ARG A 9 -6.77 -0.69 -12.24
CA ARG A 9 -7.44 0.55 -12.69
C ARG A 9 -6.70 1.82 -12.28
N ALA A 10 -6.13 1.86 -11.08
CA ALA A 10 -5.34 3.00 -10.62
C ALA A 10 -4.09 3.21 -11.48
N VAL A 11 -3.54 2.13 -12.04
CA VAL A 11 -2.24 2.11 -12.71
C VAL A 11 -2.29 2.47 -14.18
N VAL A 12 -3.41 2.22 -14.88
CA VAL A 12 -3.56 2.50 -16.32
C VAL A 12 -3.15 3.94 -16.68
N ASN A 13 -3.39 4.90 -15.79
CA ASN A 13 -3.11 6.31 -16.02
C ASN A 13 -1.74 6.79 -15.52
N LYS A 14 -0.85 5.90 -15.06
CA LYS A 14 0.47 6.25 -14.48
C LYS A 14 0.37 7.43 -13.49
N PRO A 15 -0.41 7.30 -12.41
CA PRO A 15 -0.70 8.41 -11.52
C PRO A 15 0.57 8.89 -10.79
N SER A 16 0.73 10.19 -10.62
CA SER A 16 1.84 10.74 -9.83
C SER A 16 1.75 10.38 -8.33
N ILE A 17 0.54 10.07 -7.85
CA ILE A 17 0.27 9.70 -6.45
C ILE A 17 -0.71 8.53 -6.40
N ILE A 18 -0.40 7.52 -5.58
CA ILE A 18 -1.26 6.38 -5.25
C ILE A 18 -1.57 6.42 -3.75
N LEU A 19 -2.85 6.42 -3.42
CA LEU A 19 -3.36 6.32 -2.05
C LEU A 19 -4.00 4.95 -1.86
N ALA A 20 -3.52 4.18 -0.88
CA ALA A 20 -4.00 2.85 -0.60
C ALA A 20 -4.39 2.74 0.88
N ASP A 21 -5.68 2.56 1.14
CA ASP A 21 -6.23 2.37 2.49
C ASP A 21 -6.50 0.87 2.70
N GLU A 22 -5.83 0.28 3.69
CA GLU A 22 -5.85 -1.15 4.03
C GLU A 22 -5.77 -2.07 2.79
N PRO A 23 -4.75 -1.93 1.92
CA PRO A 23 -4.73 -2.62 0.63
C PRO A 23 -4.49 -4.14 0.73
N THR A 24 -4.10 -4.63 1.90
CA THR A 24 -3.86 -6.04 2.19
C THR A 24 -4.88 -6.64 3.15
N GLY A 25 -5.90 -5.87 3.55
CA GLY A 25 -6.94 -6.36 4.45
C GLY A 25 -7.71 -7.55 3.85
N ASN A 26 -7.94 -8.58 4.67
CA ASN A 26 -8.63 -9.83 4.30
C ASN A 26 -7.97 -10.64 3.18
N LEU A 27 -6.66 -10.46 2.93
CA LEU A 27 -5.90 -11.27 1.98
C LEU A 27 -5.05 -12.31 2.70
N ASP A 28 -4.78 -13.41 2.00
CA ASP A 28 -3.75 -14.36 2.41
C ASP A 28 -2.35 -13.70 2.39
N PRO A 29 -1.39 -14.20 3.19
CA PRO A 29 -0.07 -13.58 3.33
C PRO A 29 0.70 -13.45 2.01
N ASP A 30 0.64 -14.45 1.14
CA ASP A 30 1.34 -14.45 -0.14
C ASP A 30 0.79 -13.34 -1.06
N LEU A 31 -0.53 -13.23 -1.13
CA LEU A 31 -1.19 -12.18 -1.89
C LEU A 31 -0.95 -10.77 -1.31
N ALA A 32 -0.89 -10.64 0.01
CA ALA A 32 -0.52 -9.38 0.64
C ALA A 32 0.89 -8.94 0.21
N GLN A 33 1.85 -9.86 0.16
CA GLN A 33 3.22 -9.58 -0.31
C GLN A 33 3.24 -9.15 -1.78
N ASP A 34 2.52 -9.84 -2.66
CA ASP A 34 2.41 -9.49 -4.09
C ASP A 34 1.89 -8.06 -4.31
N ILE A 35 0.86 -7.67 -3.55
CA ILE A 35 0.31 -6.31 -3.60
C ILE A 35 1.33 -5.28 -3.11
N MET A 36 2.04 -5.56 -2.02
CA MET A 36 3.06 -4.64 -1.52
C MET A 36 4.25 -4.53 -2.47
N HIS A 37 4.63 -5.62 -3.13
CA HIS A 37 5.65 -5.60 -4.18
C HIS A 37 5.22 -4.71 -5.34
N THR A 38 3.94 -4.79 -5.74
CA THR A 38 3.36 -3.95 -6.79
C THR A 38 3.44 -2.46 -6.43
N PHE A 39 3.10 -2.08 -5.20
CA PHE A 39 3.27 -0.69 -4.74
C PHE A 39 4.72 -0.23 -4.70
N LYS A 40 5.64 -1.12 -4.30
CA LYS A 40 7.07 -0.84 -4.33
C LYS A 40 7.55 -0.51 -5.74
N GLN A 41 7.11 -1.28 -6.74
CA GLN A 41 7.43 -1.01 -8.14
C GLN A 41 6.92 0.35 -8.60
N PHE A 42 5.68 0.75 -8.26
CA PHE A 42 5.20 2.10 -8.60
C PHE A 42 6.02 3.21 -7.95
N ASN A 43 6.45 3.00 -6.71
CA ASN A 43 7.34 3.93 -6.06
C ASN A 43 8.70 4.06 -6.78
N GLU A 44 9.24 2.94 -7.27
CA GLU A 44 10.49 2.91 -8.05
C GLU A 44 10.32 3.56 -9.43
N TYR A 45 9.15 3.47 -10.04
CA TYR A 45 8.82 4.14 -11.31
C TYR A 45 8.42 5.62 -11.17
N GLY A 46 8.62 6.23 -9.99
CA GLY A 46 8.45 7.67 -9.77
C GLY A 46 7.07 8.09 -9.25
N SER A 47 6.18 7.15 -8.95
CA SER A 47 4.92 7.46 -8.26
C SER A 47 5.17 7.68 -6.76
N THR A 48 4.49 8.65 -6.16
CA THR A 48 4.40 8.74 -4.71
C THR A 48 3.36 7.73 -4.22
N VAL A 49 3.71 6.87 -3.27
CA VAL A 49 2.76 5.89 -2.71
C VAL A 49 2.56 6.14 -1.23
N LEU A 50 1.31 6.33 -0.81
CA LEU A 50 0.90 6.40 0.58
C LEU A 50 0.02 5.20 0.92
N ILE A 51 0.44 4.43 1.92
CA ILE A 51 -0.27 3.26 2.40
C ILE A 51 -0.68 3.50 3.85
N ALA A 52 -1.98 3.33 4.13
CA ALA A 52 -2.50 3.23 5.48
C ALA A 52 -2.75 1.75 5.77
N SER A 53 -2.16 1.23 6.86
CA SER A 53 -2.43 -0.12 7.33
C SER A 53 -2.17 -0.26 8.83
N HIS A 54 -2.85 -1.22 9.46
CA HIS A 54 -2.58 -1.67 10.83
C HIS A 54 -1.60 -2.86 10.90
N ASP A 55 -1.16 -3.44 9.77
CA ASP A 55 -0.17 -4.52 9.75
C ASP A 55 1.25 -3.98 9.92
N HIS A 56 1.73 -3.98 11.16
CA HIS A 56 3.07 -3.48 11.49
C HIS A 56 4.21 -4.31 10.91
N ASN A 57 4.02 -5.62 10.67
CA ASN A 57 5.09 -6.47 10.16
C ASN A 57 5.35 -6.14 8.69
N LEU A 58 4.28 -6.09 7.91
CA LEU A 58 4.32 -5.76 6.49
C LEU A 58 4.87 -4.33 6.25
N ILE A 59 4.47 -3.36 7.07
CA ILE A 59 4.98 -1.98 6.99
C ILE A 59 6.49 -1.93 7.26
N LYS A 60 6.99 -2.67 8.24
CA LYS A 60 8.43 -2.69 8.59
C LYS A 60 9.29 -3.23 7.46
N GLU A 61 8.80 -4.23 6.73
CA GLU A 61 9.51 -4.84 5.61
C GLU A 61 9.74 -3.86 4.44
N MET A 62 8.87 -2.87 4.27
CA MET A 62 9.01 -1.88 3.20
C MET A 62 10.27 -1.01 3.32
N LYS A 63 10.79 -0.84 4.55
CA LYS A 63 11.95 0.04 4.83
C LYS A 63 11.77 1.46 4.27
N LYS A 64 10.55 2.00 4.35
CA LYS A 64 10.20 3.37 3.93
C LYS A 64 9.86 4.24 5.13
N ARG A 65 9.58 5.52 4.89
CA ARG A 65 9.13 6.46 5.93
C ARG A 65 7.81 5.97 6.54
N ILE A 66 7.77 5.85 7.86
CA ILE A 66 6.59 5.44 8.62
C ILE A 66 6.06 6.64 9.41
N VAL A 67 4.75 6.88 9.33
CA VAL A 67 4.05 7.87 10.15
C VAL A 67 3.07 7.11 11.04
N VAL A 68 3.25 7.21 12.36
CA VAL A 68 2.39 6.56 13.34
C VAL A 68 1.29 7.53 13.77
N LEU A 69 0.04 7.20 13.46
CA LEU A 69 -1.12 7.95 13.97
C LEU A 69 -1.39 7.52 15.41
N ARG A 70 -1.33 8.48 16.35
CA ARG A 70 -1.73 8.28 17.75
C ARG A 70 -3.09 8.92 17.97
N LYS A 71 -4.02 8.19 18.59
CA LYS A 71 -5.31 8.76 19.00
C LYS A 71 -5.03 9.86 20.03
N VAL A 72 -5.41 11.09 19.71
CA VAL A 72 -5.42 12.19 20.69
C VAL A 72 -6.49 11.83 21.73
N ARG A 73 -6.11 11.66 22.99
CA ARG A 73 -7.08 11.50 24.08
C ARG A 73 -7.78 12.83 24.26
N THR A 74 -9.11 12.81 24.10
CA THR A 74 -10.01 13.93 24.43
C THR A 74 -10.29 13.93 25.92
#